data_AF-A0A534RM07-F1
#
_entry.id   AF-A0A534RM07-F1
#
_cell.length_a   1.000
_cell.length_b   1.000
_cell.length_c   1.000
_cell.angle_alpha   90.00
_cell.angle_beta   90.00
_cell.angle_gamma   90.00
#
_symmetry.space_group_name_H-M   'P 1'
#
loop_
_entity.id
_entity.type
_entity.pdbx_description
1 polymer ?
#
loop_
_entity_poly.entity_id
_entity_poly.type
_entity_poly.pdbx_seq_one_letter_code
_entity_poly.pdbx_strand_id
1 'polypeptide(L)'
;MTARPCDLCQLAHYTQWYAEFHYPFRFTILDCDSCEVPIAVLGEHRVEVTPEEVAYMEKALNLVAEQKFAGKFPKWIFDHQMRQIPDHYHFHVRPLLW
;
A
#
# COMPACT_ATOMS: atom_id res chain seq x y z
N MET A 1 12.45 -22.08 -13.96
CA MET A 1 12.63 -20.63 -13.81
C MET A 1 12.52 -20.34 -12.33
N THR A 2 13.61 -19.97 -11.66
CA THR A 2 13.57 -19.53 -10.26
C THR A 2 12.78 -18.23 -10.22
N ALA A 3 11.58 -18.26 -9.66
CA ALA A 3 10.83 -17.05 -9.37
C ALA A 3 11.74 -16.14 -8.55
N ARG A 4 11.96 -14.90 -9.00
CA ARG A 4 12.64 -13.92 -8.16
C ARG A 4 11.82 -13.78 -6.89
N PRO A 5 12.44 -13.72 -5.72
CA PRO A 5 11.68 -13.54 -4.49
C PRO A 5 10.95 -12.19 -4.57
N CYS A 6 9.68 -12.18 -4.16
CA CYS A 6 8.85 -10.98 -4.21
C CYS A 6 9.31 -9.98 -3.15
N ASP A 7 9.66 -8.75 -3.57
CA ASP A 7 10.12 -7.70 -2.66
C ASP A 7 9.03 -7.30 -1.65
N LEU A 8 7.75 -7.36 -2.06
CA LEU A 8 6.60 -7.09 -1.20
C LEU A 8 6.27 -8.23 -0.24
N CYS A 9 6.79 -9.43 -0.45
CA CYS A 9 6.75 -10.50 0.56
C CYS A 9 7.84 -10.33 1.60
N GLN A 10 9.01 -9.83 1.18
CA GLN A 10 10.13 -9.61 2.09
C GLN A 10 9.91 -8.37 2.97
N LEU A 11 9.29 -7.32 2.41
CA LEU A 11 9.06 -6.04 3.09
C LEU A 11 10.31 -5.58 3.85
N ALA A 12 11.43 -5.40 3.14
CA ALA A 12 12.64 -4.94 3.81
C ALA A 12 12.42 -3.54 4.43
N HIS A 13 12.80 -3.38 5.70
CA HIS A 13 12.58 -2.16 6.49
C HIS A 13 13.62 -1.06 6.17
N TYR A 14 13.57 -0.49 4.97
CA TYR A 14 14.43 0.64 4.59
C TYR A 14 13.65 1.93 4.26
N THR A 15 12.34 1.84 4.01
CA THR A 15 11.44 3.00 3.91
C THR A 15 10.71 3.26 5.24
N GLN A 16 9.95 4.35 5.33
CA GLN A 16 9.13 4.63 6.50
C GLN A 16 8.00 3.59 6.63
N TRP A 17 7.90 2.96 7.79
CA TRP A 17 6.77 2.09 8.15
C TRP A 17 5.78 2.86 9.01
N TYR A 18 4.49 2.64 8.78
CA TYR A 18 3.42 3.32 9.51
C TYR A 18 2.67 2.36 10.43
N ALA A 19 2.28 1.19 9.91
CA ALA A 19 1.53 0.21 10.66
C ALA A 19 1.63 -1.17 10.02
N GLU A 20 1.55 -2.19 10.87
CA GLU A 20 1.39 -3.59 10.48
C GLU A 20 0.13 -4.12 11.16
N PHE A 21 -0.73 -4.78 10.39
CA PHE A 21 -1.98 -5.35 10.85
C PHE A 21 -1.91 -6.87 10.77
N HIS A 22 -2.45 -7.55 11.76
CA HIS A 22 -2.55 -9.01 11.80
C HIS A 22 -3.99 -9.54 11.89
N TYR A 23 -4.95 -8.67 12.18
CA TYR A 23 -6.36 -8.98 12.29
C TYR A 23 -7.18 -7.84 11.66
N PRO A 24 -8.23 -8.13 10.86
CA PRO A 24 -8.77 -9.45 10.53
C PRO A 24 -7.94 -10.28 9.54
N PHE A 25 -6.99 -9.67 8.86
CA PHE A 25 -6.01 -10.31 7.96
C PHE A 25 -4.71 -9.52 7.99
N ARG A 26 -3.65 -10.03 7.35
CA ARG A 26 -2.34 -9.39 7.33
C ARG A 26 -2.24 -8.37 6.21
N PHE A 27 -1.80 -7.16 6.55
CA PHE A 27 -1.36 -6.16 5.58
C PHE A 27 -0.48 -5.12 6.29
N THR A 28 0.32 -4.41 5.50
CA THR A 28 1.28 -3.43 6.00
C THR A 28 1.11 -2.11 5.28
N ILE A 29 1.26 -1.00 6.01
CA ILE A 29 1.33 0.34 5.45
C ILE A 29 2.73 0.90 5.66
N LEU A 30 3.37 1.28 4.55
CA LEU A 30 4.71 1.84 4.48
C LEU A 30 4.79 2.87 3.35
N ASP A 31 5.94 3.51 3.19
CA ASP A 31 6.25 4.28 1.99
C ASP A 31 6.80 3.37 0.89
N CYS A 32 6.34 3.60 -0.34
CA CYS A 32 6.87 2.94 -1.53
C CYS A 32 8.22 3.54 -1.90
N ASP A 33 9.24 2.69 -2.09
CA ASP A 33 10.58 3.09 -2.52
C ASP A 33 10.58 3.80 -3.89
N SER A 34 9.86 3.23 -4.87
CA SER A 34 9.84 3.74 -6.24
C SER A 34 8.97 4.99 -6.42
N CYS A 35 7.88 5.11 -5.65
CA CYS A 35 6.88 6.17 -5.87
C CYS A 35 6.92 7.28 -4.82
N GLU A 36 7.65 7.09 -3.72
CA GLU A 36 7.78 8.03 -2.59
C GLU A 36 6.43 8.45 -1.95
N VAL A 37 5.41 7.60 -2.09
CA VAL A 37 4.07 7.80 -1.51
C VAL A 37 3.65 6.58 -0.68
N PRO A 38 2.71 6.74 0.28
CA PRO A 38 2.26 5.62 1.09
C PRO A 38 1.59 4.54 0.23
N ILE A 39 1.86 3.29 0.60
CA ILE A 39 1.37 2.06 -0.04
C ILE A 39 0.77 1.16 1.04
N ALA A 40 -0.33 0.50 0.71
CA ALA A 40 -0.85 -0.64 1.47
C ALA A 40 -0.49 -1.93 0.72
N VAL A 41 0.13 -2.88 1.41
CA VAL A 41 0.59 -4.15 0.85
C VAL A 41 -0.11 -5.29 1.58
N LEU A 42 -0.79 -6.17 0.83
CA LEU A 42 -1.41 -7.36 1.40
C LEU A 42 -0.33 -8.29 1.97
N GLY A 43 -0.56 -8.94 3.10
CA GLY A 43 0.44 -9.84 3.70
C GLY A 43 0.62 -11.16 2.95
N GLU A 44 -0.39 -11.59 2.19
CA GLU A 44 -0.37 -12.80 1.38
C GLU A 44 0.01 -12.48 -0.08
N HIS A 45 0.86 -13.31 -0.69
CA HIS A 45 1.19 -13.20 -2.13
C HIS A 45 0.02 -13.69 -2.97
N ARG A 46 -0.97 -12.82 -3.18
CA ARG A 46 -2.10 -13.03 -4.10
C ARG A 46 -2.55 -11.70 -4.69
N VAL A 47 -3.26 -11.78 -5.82
CA VAL A 47 -3.87 -10.61 -6.48
C VAL A 47 -5.32 -10.43 -6.06
N GLU A 48 -6.02 -11.54 -5.90
CA GLU A 48 -7.43 -11.58 -5.56
C GLU A 48 -7.62 -11.04 -4.15
N VAL A 49 -8.50 -10.05 -3.99
CA VAL A 49 -8.89 -9.48 -2.70
C VAL A 49 -10.40 -9.36 -2.62
N THR A 50 -10.94 -9.43 -1.41
CA THR A 50 -12.37 -9.15 -1.20
C THR A 50 -12.60 -7.65 -1.11
N PRO A 51 -13.81 -7.15 -1.45
CA PRO A 51 -14.15 -5.73 -1.25
C PRO A 51 -13.98 -5.26 0.21
N GLU A 52 -14.17 -6.17 1.17
CA GLU A 52 -13.99 -5.90 2.60
C GLU A 52 -12.51 -5.68 2.95
N GLU A 53 -11.61 -6.52 2.41
CA GLU A 53 -10.16 -6.35 2.56
C GLU A 53 -9.70 -5.00 2.00
N VAL A 54 -10.14 -4.67 0.79
CA VAL A 54 -9.86 -3.37 0.16
C VAL A 54 -10.33 -2.23 1.05
N ALA A 55 -11.56 -2.29 1.56
CA ALA A 55 -12.10 -1.24 2.43
C ALA A 55 -11.32 -1.09 3.74
N TYR A 56 -10.87 -2.17 4.36
CA TYR A 56 -10.01 -2.13 5.55
C TYR A 56 -8.66 -1.46 5.25
N MET A 57 -8.02 -1.86 4.16
CA MET A 57 -6.73 -1.32 3.74
C MET A 57 -6.84 0.16 3.36
N GLU A 58 -7.88 0.55 2.60
CA GLU A 58 -8.11 1.94 2.18
C GLU A 58 -8.35 2.83 3.38
N LYS A 59 -9.18 2.40 4.33
CA LYS A 59 -9.44 3.14 5.56
C LYS A 59 -8.15 3.39 6.35
N ALA A 60 -7.32 2.36 6.52
CA ALA A 60 -6.07 2.49 7.25
C ALA A 60 -5.05 3.36 6.49
N LEU A 61 -4.93 3.20 5.18
CA LEU A 61 -4.05 4.00 4.32
C LEU A 61 -4.47 5.47 4.28
N ASN A 62 -5.77 5.75 4.32
CA ASN A 62 -6.29 7.11 4.36
C ASN A 62 -5.82 7.88 5.60
N LEU A 63 -5.73 7.24 6.76
CA LEU A 63 -5.25 7.89 7.99
C LEU A 63 -3.79 8.37 7.84
N VAL A 64 -2.96 7.58 7.14
CA VAL A 64 -1.59 7.97 6.82
C VAL A 64 -1.58 9.11 5.79
N ALA A 65 -2.45 9.04 4.78
CA ALA A 65 -2.61 10.10 3.78
C ALA A 65 -3.01 11.43 4.42
N GLU A 66 -3.97 11.42 5.34
CA GLU A 66 -4.41 12.60 6.10
C GLU A 66 -3.23 13.25 6.83
N GLN A 67 -2.41 12.45 7.53
CA GLN A 67 -1.24 12.98 8.23
C GLN A 67 -0.16 13.52 7.28
N LYS A 68 0.04 12.88 6.12
CA LYS A 68 1.13 13.23 5.19
C LYS A 68 0.78 14.41 4.29
N PHE A 69 -0.48 14.49 3.85
CA PHE A 69 -0.94 15.36 2.77
C PHE A 69 -1.88 16.47 3.20
N ALA A 70 -2.57 16.38 4.34
CA ALA A 70 -3.48 17.44 4.78
C ALA A 70 -2.72 18.77 4.93
N GLY A 71 -3.33 19.85 4.43
CA GLY A 71 -2.72 21.19 4.38
C GLY A 71 -1.67 21.39 3.28
N LYS A 72 -1.22 20.32 2.61
CA LYS A 72 -0.27 20.39 1.47
C LYS A 72 -0.94 20.15 0.12
N PHE A 73 -1.93 19.27 0.09
CA PHE A 73 -2.68 18.91 -1.11
C PHE A 73 -4.18 19.02 -0.85
N PRO A 74 -4.98 19.43 -1.85
CA PRO A 74 -6.43 19.59 -1.67
C PRO A 74 -7.15 18.25 -1.57
N LYS A 75 -6.65 17.21 -2.25
CA LYS A 75 -7.23 15.87 -2.34
C LYS A 75 -6.16 14.82 -2.63
N TRP A 76 -6.51 13.56 -2.44
CA TRP A 76 -5.73 12.38 -2.86
C TRP A 76 -6.68 11.28 -3.36
N ILE A 77 -6.12 10.30 -4.05
CA ILE A 77 -6.85 9.14 -4.61
C ILE A 77 -6.14 7.84 -4.26
N PHE A 78 -6.90 6.74 -4.24
CA PHE A 78 -6.34 5.40 -4.22
C PHE A 78 -6.03 4.93 -5.64
N ASP A 79 -4.77 4.59 -5.89
CA ASP A 79 -4.27 4.04 -7.14
C ASP A 79 -4.02 2.55 -6.98
N HIS A 80 -5.02 1.76 -7.40
CA HIS A 80 -5.01 0.29 -7.40
C HIS A 80 -4.23 -0.33 -8.57
N GLN A 81 -3.59 0.49 -9.41
CA GLN A 81 -2.80 -0.02 -10.52
C GLN A 81 -1.47 -0.61 -10.03
N MET A 82 -1.39 -1.94 -9.96
CA MET A 82 -0.16 -2.67 -9.69
C MET A 82 0.72 -2.68 -10.94
N ARG A 83 1.88 -2.02 -10.87
CA ARG A 83 2.78 -1.85 -12.03
C ARG A 83 3.92 -2.86 -12.00
N GLN A 84 4.88 -2.69 -11.09
CA GLN A 84 6.12 -3.48 -11.09
C GLN A 84 5.93 -4.92 -10.57
N ILE A 85 4.99 -5.12 -9.64
CA ILE A 85 4.73 -6.42 -8.99
C ILE A 85 3.22 -6.72 -9.16
N PRO A 86 2.77 -7.07 -10.37
CA PRO A 86 1.36 -7.21 -10.68
C PRO A 86 0.70 -8.47 -10.09
N ASP A 87 1.49 -9.36 -9.49
CA ASP A 87 1.07 -10.63 -8.92
C ASP A 87 0.94 -10.63 -7.37
N HIS A 88 1.16 -9.48 -6.73
CA HIS A 88 1.00 -9.30 -5.29
C HIS A 88 0.19 -8.03 -5.03
N TYR A 89 -1.02 -8.18 -4.49
CA TYR A 89 -1.94 -7.07 -4.25
C TYR A 89 -1.33 -5.98 -3.37
N HIS A 90 -1.26 -4.79 -3.95
CA HIS A 90 -0.89 -3.56 -3.28
C HIS A 90 -1.50 -2.37 -4.01
N PHE A 91 -1.67 -1.27 -3.30
CA PHE A 91 -2.13 -0.02 -3.90
C PHE A 91 -1.57 1.18 -3.16
N HIS A 92 -1.51 2.30 -3.86
CA HIS A 92 -0.92 3.53 -3.36
C HIS A 92 -2.02 4.54 -3.04
N VAL A 93 -1.71 5.49 -2.15
CA VAL A 93 -2.47 6.73 -2.03
C VAL A 93 -1.64 7.88 -2.60
N ARG A 94 -2.19 8.58 -3.59
CA ARG A 94 -1.48 9.61 -4.34
C ARG A 94 -2.14 10.97 -4.16
N PRO A 95 -1.39 12.04 -3.85
CA PRO A 95 -1.95 13.38 -3.84
C PRO A 95 -2.35 13.81 -5.26
N LEU A 96 -3.46 14.53 -5.37
CA LEU A 96 -3.85 15.18 -6.62
C LEU A 96 -3.24 16.58 -6.67
N LEU A 97 -2.28 16.72 -7.57
CA LEU A 97 -1.87 18.01 -8.13
C LEU A 97 -2.86 18.28 -9.26
N TRP A 98 -3.66 19.33 -9.10
CA TRP A 98 -4.70 19.79 -10.02
C TRP A 98 -4.16 20.04 -11.43
#